data_AF-A0A7C9G013-F1
#
_entry.id   AF-A0A7C9G013-F1
#
_cell.length_a   1.000
_cell.length_b   1.000
_cell.length_c   1.000
_cell.angle_alpha   90.00
_cell.angle_beta   90.00
_cell.angle_gamma   90.00
#
_symmetry.space_group_name_H-M   'P 1'
#
loop_
_entity.id
_entity.type
_entity.pdbx_description
1 polymer ?
#
loop_
_entity_poly.entity_id
_entity_poly.type
_entity_poly.pdbx_seq_one_letter_code
_entity_poly.pdbx_strand_id
1 'polypeptide(L)'
;MTVLKSAKSSPNSAFLVLTLIWVYTFYVSILTPPFFGYFTVDENFIADSGIFLWYGNTPRCLDWPATPSLLTFFLMFGLAVAGSIVTNRGQIHGLLDVFEQFDLQAYQYFTNRESFLVVGRTVQLLEVGIVLVILIRFLYRQNHTLLTELSRPALTFIIITSYVVWFNAPVLRPEALSGSLFFYILARLLFTDRLSNQQIYWLAVLFGIVLAERLLFVFVVPMLLGGVFYRSERNHWRMIFRFILLTLAVFVVCCPFILTDPLVVLKSFIGGIMAKMNDKPMATLFNYEFIGLYLQNPVNYLVLFLSVLGDGYCLGRGQGFIIS
;
A
#
# COMPACT_ATOMS: atom_id res chain seq x y z
N MET A 1 -32.88 13.53 -38.18
CA MET A 1 -32.04 12.38 -37.80
C MET A 1 -32.40 11.95 -36.40
N THR A 2 -33.29 10.98 -36.30
CA THR A 2 -33.70 10.32 -35.06
C THR A 2 -32.56 9.41 -34.63
N VAL A 3 -31.82 9.82 -33.60
CA VAL A 3 -30.84 8.96 -32.92
C VAL A 3 -31.63 7.84 -32.26
N LEU A 4 -31.66 6.67 -32.89
CA LEU A 4 -32.08 5.42 -32.27
C LEU A 4 -31.28 5.30 -30.96
N LYS A 5 -31.96 5.43 -29.82
CA LYS A 5 -31.40 5.06 -28.52
C LYS A 5 -31.13 3.56 -28.59
N SER A 6 -29.91 3.18 -28.94
CA SER A 6 -29.51 1.79 -28.88
C SER A 6 -29.70 1.27 -27.45
N ALA A 7 -30.19 0.04 -27.36
CA ALA A 7 -30.47 -0.64 -26.10
C ALA A 7 -29.16 -0.92 -25.37
N LYS A 8 -28.80 -0.01 -24.45
CA LYS A 8 -27.57 -0.04 -23.66
C LYS A 8 -27.30 -1.47 -23.16
N SER A 9 -26.20 -2.06 -23.61
CA SER A 9 -25.82 -3.43 -23.23
C SER A 9 -25.76 -3.56 -21.70
N SER A 10 -26.35 -4.62 -21.16
CA SER A 10 -26.41 -4.83 -19.71
C SER A 10 -25.03 -5.23 -19.18
N PRO A 11 -24.58 -4.66 -18.04
CA PRO A 11 -23.32 -5.06 -17.40
C PRO A 11 -23.39 -6.44 -16.75
N ASN A 12 -24.56 -7.08 -16.70
CA ASN A 12 -24.79 -8.32 -15.97
C ASN A 12 -23.88 -9.47 -16.43
N SER A 13 -23.61 -9.59 -17.73
CA SER A 13 -22.72 -10.64 -18.25
C SER A 13 -21.27 -10.42 -17.83
N ALA A 14 -20.80 -9.17 -17.80
CA ALA A 14 -19.47 -8.83 -17.30
C ALA A 14 -19.32 -9.11 -15.80
N PHE A 15 -20.34 -8.78 -15.00
CA PHE A 15 -20.35 -9.12 -13.58
C PHE A 15 -20.38 -10.63 -13.35
N LEU A 16 -21.16 -11.39 -14.13
CA LEU A 16 -21.21 -12.85 -14.04
C LEU A 16 -19.82 -13.45 -14.30
N VAL A 17 -19.16 -13.04 -15.38
CA VAL A 17 -17.81 -13.52 -15.72
C VAL A 17 -16.80 -13.13 -14.64
N LEU A 18 -16.84 -11.89 -14.16
CA LEU A 18 -15.97 -11.46 -13.05
C LEU A 18 -16.20 -12.32 -11.80
N THR A 19 -17.44 -12.57 -11.41
CA THR A 19 -17.77 -13.40 -10.25
C THR A 19 -17.26 -14.83 -10.44
N LEU A 20 -17.43 -15.44 -11.63
CA LEU A 20 -16.94 -16.79 -11.90
C LEU A 20 -15.41 -16.88 -11.78
N ILE A 21 -14.69 -15.93 -12.39
CA ILE A 21 -13.23 -15.88 -12.30
C ILE A 21 -12.81 -15.64 -10.86
N TRP A 22 -13.43 -14.68 -10.18
CA TRP A 22 -13.12 -14.35 -8.79
C TRP A 22 -13.35 -15.55 -7.85
N VAL A 23 -14.47 -16.27 -7.99
CA VAL A 23 -14.77 -17.46 -7.20
C VAL A 23 -13.75 -18.57 -7.48
N TYR A 24 -13.38 -18.77 -8.75
CA TYR A 24 -12.35 -19.74 -9.10
C TYR A 24 -10.98 -19.36 -8.50
N THR A 25 -10.58 -18.10 -8.61
CA THR A 25 -9.35 -17.60 -8.02
C THR A 25 -9.37 -17.68 -6.49
N PHE A 26 -10.51 -17.36 -5.85
CA PHE A 26 -10.69 -17.52 -4.41
C PHE A 26 -10.54 -18.98 -3.99
N TYR A 27 -11.16 -19.91 -4.71
CA TYR A 27 -11.04 -21.34 -4.46
C TYR A 27 -9.57 -21.78 -4.54
N VAL A 28 -8.87 -21.45 -5.62
CA VAL A 28 -7.47 -21.84 -5.83
C VAL A 28 -6.51 -21.10 -4.89
N SER A 29 -6.82 -19.89 -4.42
CA SER A 29 -5.92 -19.08 -3.58
C SER A 29 -6.05 -19.39 -2.09
N ILE A 30 -7.28 -19.65 -1.62
CA ILE A 30 -7.64 -19.69 -0.20
C ILE A 30 -8.10 -21.08 0.24
N LEU A 31 -8.95 -21.76 -0.53
CA LEU A 31 -9.55 -23.05 -0.13
C LEU A 31 -8.68 -24.25 -0.49
N THR A 32 -8.05 -24.20 -1.66
CA THR A 32 -7.10 -25.20 -2.12
C THR A 32 -5.86 -24.51 -2.67
N PRO A 33 -5.08 -23.82 -1.80
CA PRO A 33 -3.86 -23.15 -2.22
C PRO A 33 -2.98 -24.14 -3.00
N PRO A 34 -2.43 -23.75 -4.16
CA PRO A 34 -1.67 -24.67 -4.99
C PRO A 34 -0.51 -25.28 -4.21
N PHE A 35 -0.39 -26.60 -4.28
CA PHE A 35 0.66 -27.38 -3.63
C PHE A 35 1.96 -27.31 -4.45
N PHE A 36 2.51 -26.10 -4.61
CA PHE A 36 3.86 -25.91 -5.15
C PHE A 36 4.72 -25.31 -4.04
N GLY A 37 5.83 -25.98 -3.75
CA GLY A 37 6.54 -25.92 -2.46
C GLY A 37 6.78 -24.50 -1.94
N TYR A 38 6.15 -24.18 -0.81
CA TYR A 38 6.21 -22.88 -0.12
C TYR A 38 5.72 -21.70 -0.99
N PHE A 39 4.64 -21.06 -0.55
CA PHE A 39 4.39 -19.61 -0.62
C PHE A 39 5.54 -18.85 -1.29
N THR A 40 5.33 -18.29 -2.49
CA THR A 40 6.47 -17.80 -3.30
C THR A 40 7.38 -16.93 -2.44
N VAL A 41 8.69 -17.03 -2.64
CA VAL A 41 9.70 -16.25 -1.90
C VAL A 41 9.27 -14.78 -1.76
N ASP A 42 8.61 -14.23 -2.79
CA ASP A 42 7.97 -12.91 -2.82
C ASP A 42 6.86 -12.70 -1.75
N GLU A 43 5.91 -13.63 -1.57
CA GLU A 43 4.83 -13.50 -0.57
C GLU A 43 5.39 -13.51 0.85
N ASN A 44 6.35 -14.40 1.12
CA ASN A 44 7.02 -14.46 2.41
C ASN A 44 7.82 -13.19 2.65
N PHE A 45 8.50 -12.66 1.62
CA PHE A 45 9.20 -11.39 1.74
C PHE A 45 8.26 -10.23 2.02
N ILE A 46 7.09 -10.17 1.38
CA ILE A 46 6.08 -9.14 1.65
C ILE A 46 5.54 -9.29 3.08
N ALA A 47 5.11 -10.50 3.48
CA ALA A 47 4.54 -10.70 4.82
C ALA A 47 5.56 -10.47 5.94
N ASP A 48 6.76 -11.06 5.83
CA ASP A 48 7.84 -10.92 6.81
C ASP A 48 8.29 -9.47 6.92
N SER A 49 8.43 -8.76 5.79
CA SER A 49 8.82 -7.35 5.79
C SER A 49 7.77 -6.47 6.48
N GLY A 50 6.48 -6.76 6.35
CA GLY A 50 5.41 -6.05 7.06
C GLY A 50 5.58 -6.11 8.59
N ILE A 51 6.03 -7.26 9.10
CA ILE A 51 6.28 -7.47 10.53
C ILE A 51 7.60 -6.88 10.95
N PHE A 52 8.65 -7.09 10.15
CA PHE A 52 9.99 -6.57 10.42
C PHE A 52 10.05 -5.04 10.47
N LEU A 53 9.12 -4.33 9.82
CA LEU A 53 8.96 -2.88 9.98
C LEU A 53 8.70 -2.47 11.44
N TRP A 54 8.02 -3.28 12.26
CA TRP A 54 7.83 -3.02 13.70
C TRP A 54 9.10 -3.23 14.54
N TYR A 55 10.05 -4.01 14.02
CA TYR A 55 11.36 -4.25 14.62
C TYR A 55 12.43 -3.31 14.08
N GLY A 56 12.11 -2.61 12.99
CA GLY A 56 13.01 -1.68 12.36
C GLY A 56 14.09 -2.27 11.50
N ASN A 57 13.81 -3.44 10.93
CA ASN A 57 14.64 -3.87 9.83
C ASN A 57 14.11 -3.24 8.56
N THR A 58 15.01 -2.65 7.78
CA THR A 58 14.69 -2.24 6.41
C THR A 58 14.17 -3.47 5.67
N PRO A 59 12.99 -3.38 4.99
CA PRO A 59 12.41 -4.51 4.28
C PRO A 59 13.43 -5.17 3.35
N ARG A 60 13.55 -6.50 3.41
CA ARG A 60 14.41 -7.25 2.45
C ARG A 60 13.86 -7.19 1.03
N CYS A 61 12.63 -6.73 0.87
CA CYS A 61 12.00 -6.50 -0.43
C CYS A 61 12.48 -5.22 -1.12
N LEU A 62 13.74 -4.76 -0.95
CA LEU A 62 14.25 -3.54 -1.61
C LEU A 62 14.12 -3.55 -3.16
N ASP A 63 13.88 -4.70 -3.79
CA ASP A 63 13.50 -4.83 -5.21
C ASP A 63 12.05 -4.35 -5.51
N TRP A 64 11.24 -4.15 -4.48
CA TRP A 64 9.84 -3.74 -4.53
C TRP A 64 9.70 -2.56 -3.57
N PRO A 65 9.60 -1.31 -4.05
CA PRO A 65 9.34 -0.21 -3.14
C PRO A 65 8.07 -0.56 -2.38
N ALA A 66 8.16 -0.64 -1.05
CA ALA A 66 7.06 -0.56 -0.09
C ALA A 66 5.64 -0.67 -0.66
N THR A 67 5.26 -1.86 -1.08
CA THR A 67 3.91 -2.16 -1.56
C THR A 67 2.90 -1.77 -0.49
N PRO A 68 1.80 -1.05 -0.81
CA PRO A 68 0.65 -0.96 0.09
C PRO A 68 0.18 -2.35 0.58
N SER A 69 0.46 -3.41 -0.18
CA SER A 69 0.34 -4.80 0.29
C SER A 69 1.13 -5.10 1.59
N LEU A 70 2.30 -4.50 1.84
CA LEU A 70 3.04 -4.57 3.12
C LEU A 70 2.30 -3.91 4.28
N LEU A 71 1.62 -2.80 4.01
CA LEU A 71 0.82 -2.08 5.02
C LEU A 71 -0.26 -2.99 5.60
N THR A 72 -0.84 -3.89 4.79
CA THR A 72 -1.79 -4.89 5.27
C THR A 72 -1.17 -5.78 6.36
N PHE A 73 0.04 -6.30 6.15
CA PHE A 73 0.74 -7.13 7.14
C PHE A 73 1.20 -6.33 8.36
N PHE A 74 1.72 -5.12 8.14
CA PHE A 74 2.07 -4.19 9.21
C PHE A 74 0.88 -3.92 10.13
N LEU A 75 -0.29 -3.59 9.56
CA LEU A 75 -1.51 -3.31 10.32
C LEU A 75 -2.07 -4.57 10.99
N MET A 76 -2.11 -5.72 10.30
CA MET A 76 -2.56 -6.98 10.89
C MET A 76 -1.73 -7.36 12.12
N PHE A 77 -0.40 -7.25 12.01
CA PHE A 77 0.49 -7.51 13.14
C PHE A 77 0.28 -6.50 14.28
N GLY A 78 0.18 -5.21 13.97
CA GLY A 78 -0.11 -4.18 14.98
C GLY A 78 -1.44 -4.41 15.70
N LEU A 79 -2.48 -4.83 14.98
CA LEU A 79 -3.79 -5.18 15.56
C LEU A 79 -3.70 -6.44 16.43
N ALA A 80 -2.93 -7.44 16.02
CA ALA A 80 -2.70 -8.64 16.81
C ALA A 80 -1.98 -8.32 18.13
N VAL A 81 -0.95 -7.47 18.09
CA VAL A 81 -0.23 -7.00 19.28
C VAL A 81 -1.15 -6.16 20.19
N ALA A 82 -1.89 -5.20 19.63
CA ALA A 82 -2.83 -4.39 20.39
C ALA A 82 -3.91 -5.28 21.05
N GLY A 83 -4.42 -6.28 20.33
CA GLY A 83 -5.33 -7.29 20.86
C GLY A 83 -4.72 -8.06 22.02
N SER A 84 -3.49 -8.56 21.86
CA SER A 84 -2.73 -9.29 22.90
C SER A 84 -2.54 -8.44 24.17
N ILE A 85 -2.22 -7.16 24.00
CA ILE A 85 -2.07 -6.20 25.11
C ILE A 85 -3.40 -6.00 25.84
N VAL A 86 -4.50 -5.83 25.10
CA VAL A 86 -5.83 -5.64 25.69
C VAL A 86 -6.28 -6.89 26.45
N THR A 87 -6.06 -8.09 25.90
CA THR A 87 -6.42 -9.35 26.56
C THR A 87 -5.58 -9.61 27.80
N ASN A 88 -4.30 -9.24 27.78
CA ASN A 88 -3.36 -9.47 28.88
C ASN A 88 -3.17 -8.25 29.78
N ARG A 89 -4.04 -7.23 29.71
CA ARG A 89 -3.88 -5.95 30.43
C ARG A 89 -3.63 -6.07 31.94
N GLY A 90 -4.11 -7.14 32.57
CA GLY A 90 -3.92 -7.39 34.01
C GLY A 90 -2.54 -7.93 34.38
N GLN A 91 -1.77 -8.37 33.39
CA GLN A 91 -0.40 -8.91 33.52
C GLN A 91 0.66 -7.93 33.00
N ILE A 92 0.24 -6.77 32.48
CA ILE A 92 1.14 -5.75 31.95
C ILE A 92 1.40 -4.73 33.06
N HIS A 93 2.58 -4.80 33.64
CA HIS A 93 3.06 -3.96 34.72
C HIS A 93 4.05 -2.90 34.25
N GLY A 94 4.58 -3.01 33.02
CA GLY A 94 5.46 -2.01 32.43
C GLY A 94 5.64 -2.12 30.93
N LEU A 95 6.52 -1.25 30.41
CA LEU A 95 6.85 -1.15 28.98
C LEU A 95 7.61 -2.38 28.46
N LEU A 96 8.33 -3.11 29.34
CA LEU A 96 8.97 -4.38 29.01
C LEU A 96 7.93 -5.46 28.67
N ASP A 97 6.89 -5.61 29.49
CA ASP A 97 5.81 -6.58 29.24
C ASP A 97 5.05 -6.28 27.93
N VAL A 98 4.97 -5.01 27.55
CA VAL A 98 4.44 -4.60 26.23
C VAL A 98 5.33 -5.13 25.11
N PHE A 99 6.66 -5.01 25.21
CA PHE A 99 7.58 -5.58 24.22
C PHE A 99 7.55 -7.10 24.20
N GLU A 100 7.36 -7.77 25.33
CA GLU A 100 7.16 -9.22 25.36
C GLU A 100 5.92 -9.64 24.54
N GLN A 101 4.85 -8.83 24.52
CA GLN A 101 3.69 -9.09 23.64
C GLN A 101 4.06 -8.97 22.16
N PHE A 102 4.93 -8.02 21.77
CA PHE A 102 5.44 -7.92 20.40
C PHE A 102 6.20 -9.20 19.99
N ASP A 103 7.11 -9.66 20.85
CA ASP A 103 7.93 -10.84 20.60
C ASP A 103 7.08 -12.11 20.56
N LEU A 104 6.09 -12.24 21.47
CA LEU A 104 5.14 -13.35 21.49
C LEU A 104 4.33 -13.42 20.19
N GLN A 105 3.81 -12.29 19.71
CA GLN A 105 3.06 -12.24 18.46
C GLN A 105 3.96 -12.52 17.24
N ALA A 106 5.22 -12.09 17.26
CA ALA A 106 6.17 -12.44 16.20
C ALA A 106 6.50 -13.94 16.22
N TYR A 107 6.68 -14.54 17.39
CA TYR A 107 6.84 -15.98 17.53
C TYR A 107 5.61 -16.74 16.98
N GLN A 108 4.41 -16.33 17.38
CA GLN A 108 3.16 -16.91 16.88
C GLN A 108 3.05 -16.80 15.36
N TYR A 109 3.36 -15.63 14.79
CA TYR A 109 3.45 -15.46 13.35
C TYR A 109 4.43 -16.45 12.71
N PHE A 110 5.66 -16.56 13.20
CA PHE A 110 6.67 -17.43 12.60
C PHE A 110 6.33 -18.92 12.71
N THR A 111 5.60 -19.31 13.76
CA THR A 111 5.12 -20.69 13.93
C THR A 111 3.87 -21.01 13.09
N ASN A 112 3.03 -20.03 12.77
CA ASN A 112 1.80 -20.21 12.00
C ASN A 112 1.62 -19.11 10.94
N ARG A 113 2.56 -19.07 9.98
CA ARG A 113 2.59 -18.06 8.91
C ARG A 113 1.43 -18.21 7.93
N GLU A 114 0.98 -19.44 7.69
CA GLU A 114 -0.05 -19.77 6.70
C GLU A 114 -1.34 -18.97 6.95
N SER A 115 -1.75 -18.84 8.21
CA SER A 115 -2.95 -18.11 8.58
C SER A 115 -2.87 -16.63 8.17
N PHE A 116 -1.72 -15.97 8.36
CA PHE A 116 -1.52 -14.57 7.96
C PHE A 116 -1.51 -14.39 6.44
N LEU A 117 -0.89 -15.33 5.72
CA LEU A 117 -0.83 -15.30 4.26
C LEU A 117 -2.22 -15.49 3.64
N VAL A 118 -3.04 -16.38 4.18
CA VAL A 118 -4.43 -16.60 3.73
C VAL A 118 -5.26 -15.33 3.91
N VAL A 119 -5.11 -14.62 5.04
CA VAL A 119 -5.80 -13.34 5.26
C VAL A 119 -5.30 -12.29 4.26
N GLY A 120 -3.99 -12.17 4.06
CA GLY A 120 -3.42 -11.24 3.08
C GLY A 120 -3.97 -11.47 1.67
N ARG A 121 -3.98 -12.73 1.20
CA ARG A 121 -4.56 -13.12 -0.10
C ARG A 121 -6.04 -12.76 -0.20
N THR A 122 -6.79 -12.95 0.89
CA THR A 122 -8.21 -12.58 0.95
C THR A 122 -8.39 -11.07 0.77
N VAL A 123 -7.60 -10.26 1.47
CA VAL A 123 -7.65 -8.79 1.34
C VAL A 123 -7.31 -8.36 -0.09
N GLN A 124 -6.21 -8.86 -0.67
CA GLN A 124 -5.82 -8.55 -2.04
C GLN A 124 -6.91 -8.92 -3.05
N LEU A 125 -7.51 -10.11 -2.93
CA LEU A 125 -8.58 -10.54 -3.83
C LEU A 125 -9.85 -9.70 -3.71
N LEU A 126 -10.18 -9.24 -2.50
CA LEU A 126 -11.29 -8.32 -2.28
C LEU A 126 -11.00 -6.96 -2.93
N GLU A 127 -9.81 -6.40 -2.73
CA GLU A 127 -9.41 -5.13 -3.33
C GLU A 127 -9.43 -5.18 -4.86
N VAL A 128 -8.80 -6.19 -5.46
CA VAL A 128 -8.81 -6.39 -6.92
C VAL A 128 -10.25 -6.55 -7.43
N GLY A 129 -11.07 -7.36 -6.76
CA GLY A 129 -12.48 -7.56 -7.11
C GLY A 129 -13.28 -6.24 -7.07
N ILE A 130 -13.13 -5.45 -6.01
CA ILE A 130 -13.79 -4.15 -5.84
C ILE A 130 -13.36 -3.19 -6.96
N VAL A 131 -12.07 -3.09 -7.25
CA VAL A 131 -11.54 -2.21 -8.31
C VAL A 131 -12.12 -2.60 -9.67
N LEU A 132 -12.17 -3.89 -9.98
CA LEU A 132 -12.76 -4.39 -11.23
C LEU A 132 -14.27 -4.14 -11.31
N VAL A 133 -15.02 -4.30 -10.21
CA VAL A 133 -16.45 -3.94 -10.15
C VAL A 133 -16.64 -2.44 -10.43
N ILE A 134 -15.81 -1.59 -9.83
CA ILE A 134 -15.85 -0.13 -10.05
C ILE A 134 -15.52 0.20 -11.51
N LEU A 135 -14.54 -0.49 -12.11
CA LEU A 135 -14.19 -0.35 -13.52
C LEU A 135 -15.34 -0.74 -14.45
N ILE A 136 -15.97 -1.91 -14.25
CA ILE A 136 -17.14 -2.33 -15.05
C ILE A 136 -18.24 -1.28 -14.95
N ARG A 137 -18.57 -0.83 -13.73
CA ARG A 137 -19.58 0.22 -13.52
C ARG A 137 -19.21 1.50 -14.26
N PHE A 138 -17.94 1.90 -14.26
CA PHE A 138 -17.47 3.07 -14.99
C PHE A 138 -17.66 2.90 -16.51
N LEU A 139 -17.16 1.83 -17.11
CA LEU A 139 -17.25 1.56 -18.55
C LEU A 139 -18.71 1.51 -19.02
N TYR A 140 -19.60 0.90 -18.23
CA TYR A 140 -21.02 0.80 -18.58
C TYR A 140 -21.84 2.05 -18.30
N ARG A 141 -21.40 2.92 -17.40
CA ARG A 141 -22.07 4.22 -17.17
C ARG A 141 -21.62 5.28 -18.17
N GLN A 142 -20.37 5.24 -18.62
CA GLN A 142 -19.84 6.27 -19.52
C GLN A 142 -20.52 6.27 -20.89
N ASN A 143 -20.74 7.49 -21.38
CA ASN A 143 -21.24 7.76 -22.72
C ASN A 143 -20.11 8.46 -23.49
N HIS A 144 -19.27 7.66 -24.15
CA HIS A 144 -18.14 8.14 -24.94
C HIS A 144 -18.22 7.54 -26.34
N THR A 145 -17.79 8.27 -27.37
CA THR A 145 -17.90 7.87 -28.78
C THR A 145 -17.19 6.55 -29.08
N LEU A 146 -16.04 6.33 -28.44
CA LEU A 146 -15.27 5.07 -28.53
C LEU A 146 -15.91 3.87 -27.80
N LEU A 147 -16.89 4.09 -26.91
CA LEU A 147 -17.58 3.05 -26.14
C LEU A 147 -18.95 2.73 -26.74
N THR A 148 -18.92 2.13 -27.94
CA THR A 148 -20.08 1.57 -28.63
C THR A 148 -20.64 0.33 -27.92
N GLU A 149 -21.80 -0.15 -28.38
CA GLU A 149 -22.45 -1.32 -27.78
C GLU A 149 -21.66 -2.63 -27.91
N LEU A 150 -20.81 -2.72 -28.94
CA LEU A 150 -19.94 -3.88 -29.18
C LEU A 150 -18.59 -3.74 -28.45
N SER A 151 -17.97 -2.56 -28.52
CA SER A 151 -16.65 -2.33 -27.92
C SER A 151 -16.69 -2.33 -26.39
N ARG A 152 -17.79 -1.85 -25.78
CA ARG A 152 -17.96 -1.81 -24.32
C ARG A 152 -17.88 -3.20 -23.66
N PRO A 153 -18.69 -4.19 -24.04
CA PRO A 153 -18.57 -5.54 -23.49
C PRO A 153 -17.24 -6.18 -23.88
N ALA A 154 -16.78 -6.05 -25.13
CA ALA A 154 -15.52 -6.65 -25.58
C ALA A 154 -14.31 -6.16 -24.77
N LEU A 155 -14.17 -4.83 -24.61
CA LEU A 155 -13.12 -4.22 -23.80
C LEU A 155 -13.23 -4.65 -22.34
N THR A 156 -14.46 -4.66 -21.80
CA THR A 156 -14.68 -5.09 -20.42
C THR A 156 -14.23 -6.53 -20.23
N PHE A 157 -14.58 -7.44 -21.14
CA PHE A 157 -14.14 -8.84 -21.10
C PHE A 157 -12.62 -8.97 -21.17
N ILE A 158 -11.97 -8.28 -22.11
CA ILE A 158 -10.50 -8.28 -22.23
C ILE A 158 -9.82 -7.84 -20.93
N ILE A 159 -10.34 -6.81 -20.26
CA ILE A 159 -9.75 -6.32 -19.02
C ILE A 159 -10.02 -7.31 -17.87
N ILE A 160 -11.26 -7.79 -17.70
CA ILE A 160 -11.59 -8.73 -16.61
C ILE A 160 -11.06 -10.13 -16.84
N THR A 161 -10.55 -10.48 -18.02
CA THR A 161 -9.83 -11.75 -18.27
C THR A 161 -8.33 -11.54 -18.43
N SER A 162 -7.82 -10.33 -18.14
CA SER A 162 -6.41 -10.00 -18.31
C SER A 162 -5.52 -10.93 -17.49
N TYR A 163 -4.57 -11.55 -18.19
CA TYR A 163 -3.57 -12.43 -17.58
C TYR A 163 -2.76 -11.72 -16.49
N VAL A 164 -2.43 -10.43 -16.68
CA VAL A 164 -1.64 -9.64 -15.70
C VAL A 164 -2.30 -9.62 -14.32
N VAL A 165 -3.64 -9.57 -14.28
CA VAL A 165 -4.39 -9.55 -13.01
C VAL A 165 -4.51 -10.97 -12.47
N TRP A 166 -5.10 -11.90 -13.23
CA TRP A 166 -5.49 -13.21 -12.68
C TRP A 166 -4.38 -14.24 -12.58
N PHE A 167 -3.26 -14.03 -13.26
CA PHE A 167 -2.07 -14.83 -13.01
C PHE A 167 -1.41 -14.48 -11.67
N ASN A 168 -1.48 -13.21 -11.27
CA ASN A 168 -0.85 -12.73 -10.04
C ASN A 168 -1.82 -12.72 -8.86
N ALA A 169 -3.12 -12.56 -9.07
CA ALA A 169 -4.13 -12.47 -8.02
C ALA A 169 -4.20 -13.67 -7.04
N PRO A 170 -3.96 -14.94 -7.44
CA PRO A 170 -3.99 -16.07 -6.51
C PRO A 170 -2.89 -16.05 -5.44
N VAL A 171 -1.85 -15.23 -5.64
CA VAL A 171 -0.64 -15.12 -4.82
C VAL A 171 -0.53 -13.65 -4.38
N LEU A 172 0.07 -13.36 -3.22
CA LEU A 172 0.32 -11.99 -2.76
C LEU A 172 1.37 -11.30 -3.64
N ARG A 173 0.89 -10.63 -4.67
CA ARG A 173 1.68 -10.00 -5.72
C ARG A 173 1.08 -8.65 -6.06
N PRO A 174 1.83 -7.56 -5.87
CA PRO A 174 1.34 -6.21 -6.05
C PRO A 174 0.97 -5.90 -7.50
N GLU A 175 1.40 -6.71 -8.47
CA GLU A 175 0.97 -6.66 -9.87
C GLU A 175 -0.54 -6.75 -10.05
N ALA A 176 -1.22 -7.56 -9.23
CA ALA A 176 -2.66 -7.75 -9.36
C ALA A 176 -3.41 -6.46 -9.02
N LEU A 177 -3.05 -5.82 -7.90
CA LEU A 177 -3.66 -4.57 -7.47
C LEU A 177 -3.21 -3.39 -8.34
N SER A 178 -1.91 -3.22 -8.56
CA SER A 178 -1.38 -2.13 -9.40
C SER A 178 -1.90 -2.21 -10.83
N GLY A 179 -1.99 -3.41 -11.42
CA GLY A 179 -2.56 -3.62 -12.76
C GLY A 179 -4.04 -3.27 -12.84
N SER A 180 -4.85 -3.71 -11.87
CA SER A 180 -6.29 -3.39 -11.86
C SER A 180 -6.57 -1.89 -11.64
N LEU A 181 -5.84 -1.25 -10.73
CA LEU A 181 -5.91 0.20 -10.52
C LEU A 181 -5.45 0.97 -11.77
N PHE A 182 -4.37 0.51 -12.42
CA PHE A 182 -3.87 1.11 -13.64
C PHE A 182 -4.88 1.01 -14.79
N PHE A 183 -5.56 -0.14 -14.96
CA PHE A 183 -6.65 -0.25 -15.94
C PHE A 183 -7.78 0.74 -15.67
N TYR A 184 -8.13 0.95 -14.39
CA TYR A 184 -9.11 1.95 -14.02
C TYR A 184 -8.66 3.38 -14.36
N ILE A 185 -7.43 3.75 -14.02
CA ILE A 185 -6.84 5.06 -14.37
C ILE A 185 -6.85 5.26 -15.88
N LEU A 186 -6.40 4.26 -16.64
CA LEU A 186 -6.35 4.32 -18.09
C LEU A 186 -7.75 4.49 -18.71
N ALA A 187 -8.72 3.71 -18.24
CA ALA A 187 -10.10 3.83 -18.67
C ALA A 187 -10.67 5.22 -18.38
N ARG A 188 -10.37 5.79 -17.20
CA ARG A 188 -10.76 7.16 -16.84
C ARG A 188 -10.17 8.19 -17.78
N LEU A 189 -8.89 8.08 -18.13
CA LEU A 189 -8.22 9.04 -19.02
C LEU A 189 -8.70 8.94 -20.47
N LEU A 190 -8.96 7.72 -20.96
CA LEU A 190 -9.34 7.49 -22.35
C LEU A 190 -10.81 7.82 -22.63
N PHE A 191 -11.71 7.44 -21.72
CA PHE A 191 -13.17 7.49 -21.95
C PHE A 191 -13.89 8.64 -21.23
N THR A 192 -13.13 9.59 -20.67
CA THR A 192 -13.71 10.83 -20.12
C THR A 192 -13.28 12.00 -21.00
N ASP A 193 -14.24 12.75 -21.53
CA ASP A 193 -13.95 13.83 -22.48
C ASP A 193 -13.19 15.00 -21.85
N ARG A 194 -13.60 15.37 -20.63
CA ARG A 194 -12.99 16.42 -19.83
C ARG A 194 -12.91 15.96 -18.38
N LEU A 195 -11.75 16.15 -17.76
CA LEU A 195 -11.51 15.80 -16.38
C LEU A 195 -11.64 17.03 -15.49
N SER A 196 -12.48 16.92 -14.46
CA SER A 196 -12.54 17.94 -13.42
C SER A 196 -11.29 17.92 -12.54
N ASN A 197 -10.97 19.04 -11.87
CA ASN A 197 -9.82 19.11 -10.97
C ASN A 197 -9.85 18.01 -9.89
N GLN A 198 -11.03 17.73 -9.34
CA GLN A 198 -11.21 16.67 -8.35
C GLN A 198 -10.91 15.29 -8.92
N GLN A 199 -11.31 15.01 -10.17
CA GLN A 199 -10.98 13.76 -10.84
C GLN A 199 -9.48 13.64 -11.09
N ILE A 200 -8.80 14.72 -11.48
CA ILE A 200 -7.35 14.73 -11.66
C ILE A 200 -6.63 14.43 -10.34
N TYR A 201 -7.06 15.03 -9.23
CA TYR A 201 -6.48 14.71 -7.92
C TYR A 201 -6.73 13.27 -7.51
N TRP A 202 -7.94 12.74 -7.73
CA TRP A 202 -8.21 11.32 -7.48
C TRP A 202 -7.35 10.40 -8.33
N LEU A 203 -7.14 10.72 -9.61
CA LEU A 203 -6.23 9.95 -10.47
C LEU A 203 -4.78 10.02 -10.00
N ALA A 204 -4.33 11.17 -9.48
CA ALA A 204 -3.00 11.31 -8.91
C ALA A 204 -2.83 10.44 -7.66
N VAL A 205 -3.85 10.38 -6.80
CA VAL A 205 -3.84 9.51 -5.60
C VAL A 205 -3.76 8.04 -6.02
N LEU A 206 -4.65 7.60 -6.93
CA LEU A 206 -4.63 6.21 -7.40
C LEU A 206 -3.31 5.87 -8.09
N PHE A 207 -2.74 6.79 -8.85
CA PHE A 207 -1.46 6.55 -9.51
C PHE A 207 -0.29 6.54 -8.53
N GLY A 208 -0.33 7.36 -7.47
CA GLY A 208 0.63 7.28 -6.37
C GLY A 208 0.62 5.90 -5.69
N ILE A 209 -0.57 5.33 -5.47
CA ILE A 209 -0.73 3.95 -4.97
C ILE A 209 -0.16 2.94 -5.97
N VAL A 210 -0.43 3.09 -7.28
CA VAL A 210 0.12 2.20 -8.32
C VAL A 210 1.65 2.24 -8.34
N LEU A 211 2.26 3.43 -8.22
CA LEU A 211 3.72 3.56 -8.14
C LEU A 211 4.29 2.96 -6.86
N ALA A 212 3.58 3.12 -5.73
CA ALA A 212 3.96 2.53 -4.46
C ALA A 212 3.87 1.00 -4.50
N GLU A 213 2.88 0.43 -5.20
CA GLU A 213 2.81 -1.01 -5.45
C GLU A 213 3.91 -1.49 -6.42
N ARG A 214 4.19 -0.71 -7.48
CA ARG A 214 5.23 -1.08 -8.44
C ARG A 214 5.84 0.10 -9.19
N LEU A 215 7.13 0.33 -8.98
CA LEU A 215 7.88 1.42 -9.63
C LEU A 215 7.89 1.34 -11.16
N LEU A 216 7.71 0.15 -11.75
CA LEU A 216 7.73 -0.04 -13.21
C LEU A 216 6.72 0.87 -13.93
N PHE A 217 5.62 1.25 -13.27
CA PHE A 217 4.65 2.19 -13.85
C PHE A 217 5.19 3.62 -14.02
N VAL A 218 6.39 3.94 -13.51
CA VAL A 218 7.10 5.20 -13.78
C VAL A 218 7.32 5.41 -15.27
N PHE A 219 7.54 4.34 -16.04
CA PHE A 219 7.72 4.41 -17.48
C PHE A 219 6.44 4.85 -18.22
N VAL A 220 5.29 4.77 -17.56
CA VAL A 220 3.98 5.16 -18.11
C VAL A 220 3.60 6.60 -17.73
N VAL A 221 4.40 7.27 -16.87
CA VAL A 221 4.18 8.66 -16.46
C VAL A 221 3.99 9.61 -17.65
N PRO A 222 4.81 9.58 -18.73
CA PRO A 222 4.62 10.48 -19.86
C PRO A 222 3.22 10.36 -20.50
N MET A 223 2.70 9.14 -20.59
CA MET A 223 1.36 8.88 -21.12
C MET A 223 0.27 9.44 -20.22
N LEU A 224 0.40 9.27 -18.90
CA LEU A 224 -0.56 9.79 -17.92
C LEU A 224 -0.56 11.31 -17.88
N LEU A 225 0.62 11.93 -17.86
CA LEU A 225 0.76 13.39 -17.88
C LEU A 225 0.20 13.97 -19.17
N GLY A 226 0.46 13.34 -20.32
CA GLY A 226 -0.17 13.70 -21.59
C GLY A 226 -1.69 13.62 -21.52
N GLY A 227 -2.23 12.52 -20.99
CA GLY A 227 -3.67 12.35 -20.79
C GLY A 227 -4.29 13.45 -19.92
N VAL A 228 -3.66 13.77 -18.78
CA VAL A 228 -4.10 14.86 -17.89
C VAL A 228 -3.99 16.22 -18.58
N PHE A 229 -2.91 16.47 -19.33
CA PHE A 229 -2.71 17.72 -20.06
C PHE A 229 -3.81 17.98 -21.09
N TYR A 230 -4.14 16.98 -21.91
CA TYR A 230 -5.13 17.12 -22.98
C TYR A 230 -6.57 17.13 -22.48
N ARG A 231 -6.84 16.48 -21.34
CA ARG A 231 -8.21 16.35 -20.80
C ARG A 231 -8.55 17.38 -19.72
N SER A 232 -7.60 18.21 -19.28
CA SER A 232 -7.84 19.28 -18.30
C SER A 232 -8.57 20.46 -18.94
N GLU A 233 -9.52 21.07 -18.22
CA GLU A 233 -10.33 22.18 -18.75
C GLU A 233 -9.59 23.52 -18.80
N ARG A 234 -8.69 23.81 -17.83
CA ARG A 234 -7.92 25.06 -17.72
C ARG A 234 -6.61 24.85 -16.95
N ASN A 235 -5.60 25.68 -17.24
CA ASN A 235 -4.30 25.71 -16.55
C ASN A 235 -3.54 24.38 -16.55
N HIS A 236 -3.33 23.80 -17.74
CA HIS A 236 -2.83 22.43 -17.90
C HIS A 236 -1.50 22.20 -17.16
N TRP A 237 -0.54 23.14 -17.27
CA TRP A 237 0.75 23.05 -16.58
C TRP A 237 0.63 23.06 -15.06
N ARG A 238 -0.27 23.88 -14.51
CA ARG A 238 -0.53 23.91 -13.06
C ARG A 238 -1.15 22.59 -12.60
N MET A 239 -2.02 22.00 -13.41
CA MET A 239 -2.64 20.71 -13.09
C MET A 239 -1.66 19.55 -13.19
N ILE A 240 -0.77 19.54 -14.20
CA ILE A 240 0.36 18.58 -14.25
C ILE A 240 1.20 18.69 -12.99
N PHE A 241 1.63 19.91 -12.63
CA PHE A 241 2.51 20.09 -11.49
C PHE A 241 1.87 19.58 -10.19
N ARG A 242 0.58 19.90 -9.98
CA ARG A 242 -0.17 19.39 -8.83
C ARG A 242 -0.38 17.87 -8.88
N PHE A 243 -0.60 17.30 -10.06
CA PHE A 243 -0.70 15.85 -10.25
C PHE A 243 0.59 15.16 -9.82
N ILE A 244 1.74 15.64 -10.29
CA ILE A 244 3.06 15.11 -9.92
C ILE A 244 3.29 15.24 -8.42
N LEU A 245 3.08 16.44 -7.86
CA LEU A 245 3.31 16.70 -6.43
C LEU A 245 2.44 15.79 -5.55
N LEU A 246 1.15 15.65 -5.88
CA LEU A 246 0.25 14.78 -5.14
C LEU A 246 0.59 13.30 -5.31
N THR A 247 0.99 12.88 -6.51
CA THR A 247 1.45 11.52 -6.77
C THR A 247 2.67 11.18 -5.91
N LEU A 248 3.65 12.07 -5.84
CA LEU A 248 4.84 11.92 -5.00
C LEU A 248 4.49 11.91 -3.51
N ALA A 249 3.61 12.80 -3.06
CA ALA A 249 3.17 12.82 -1.67
C ALA A 249 2.47 11.50 -1.27
N VAL A 250 1.56 11.00 -2.11
CA VAL A 250 0.88 9.71 -1.87
C VAL A 250 1.86 8.56 -1.93
N PHE A 251 2.79 8.54 -2.90
CA PHE A 251 3.85 7.54 -2.98
C PHE A 251 4.64 7.47 -1.67
N VAL A 252 5.12 8.61 -1.16
CA VAL A 252 5.88 8.67 0.10
C VAL A 252 5.06 8.17 1.29
N VAL A 253 3.79 8.57 1.40
CA VAL A 253 2.90 8.13 2.49
C VAL A 253 2.61 6.62 2.41
N CYS A 254 2.43 6.10 1.20
CA CYS A 254 2.19 4.68 0.96
C CYS A 254 3.46 3.83 1.09
N CYS A 255 4.64 4.43 1.26
CA CYS A 255 5.88 3.73 1.48
C CYS A 255 6.23 3.66 2.99
N PRO A 256 5.72 2.66 3.74
CA PRO A 256 5.94 2.58 5.18
C PRO A 256 7.42 2.61 5.60
N PHE A 257 8.37 2.08 4.81
CA PHE A 257 9.79 2.13 5.21
C PHE A 257 10.33 3.57 5.35
N ILE A 258 9.83 4.52 4.54
CA ILE A 258 10.25 5.93 4.61
C ILE A 258 9.81 6.53 5.96
N LEU A 259 8.67 6.07 6.48
CA LEU A 259 8.12 6.52 7.75
C LEU A 259 8.72 5.75 8.94
N THR A 260 9.03 4.46 8.78
CA THR A 260 9.52 3.62 9.86
C THR A 260 11.03 3.74 10.07
N ASP A 261 11.88 3.87 9.05
CA ASP A 261 13.34 4.02 9.23
C ASP A 261 13.70 5.13 10.26
N PRO A 262 13.05 6.32 10.26
CA PRO A 262 13.21 7.30 11.33
C PRO A 262 12.80 6.82 12.73
N LEU A 263 11.65 6.14 12.85
CA LEU A 263 11.13 5.59 14.12
C LEU A 263 12.02 4.47 14.67
N VAL A 264 12.73 3.79 13.80
CA VAL A 264 13.66 2.70 14.10
C VAL A 264 14.98 3.23 14.60
N VAL A 265 15.50 4.27 13.95
CA VAL A 265 16.61 5.04 14.49
C VAL A 265 16.22 5.54 15.88
N LEU A 266 15.01 6.06 16.07
CA LEU A 266 14.53 6.50 17.37
C LEU A 266 14.39 5.36 18.39
N LYS A 267 13.85 4.18 18.01
CA LYS A 267 13.70 3.00 18.88
C LYS A 267 15.05 2.42 19.28
N SER A 268 16.00 2.35 18.35
CA SER A 268 17.37 1.91 18.65
C SER A 268 18.13 2.94 19.49
N PHE A 269 17.87 4.23 19.30
CA PHE A 269 18.43 5.31 20.12
C PHE A 269 17.86 5.29 21.54
N ILE A 270 16.54 5.30 21.70
CA ILE A 270 15.85 5.29 23.01
C ILE A 270 16.07 3.95 23.72
N GLY A 271 15.90 2.82 23.04
CA GLY A 271 16.11 1.49 23.60
C GLY A 271 17.58 1.24 23.97
N GLY A 272 18.52 1.69 23.12
CA GLY A 272 19.95 1.61 23.40
C GLY A 272 20.40 2.53 24.55
N ILE A 273 19.76 3.70 24.70
CA ILE A 273 19.98 4.62 25.83
C ILE A 273 19.38 4.03 27.11
N MET A 274 18.13 3.55 27.09
CA MET A 274 17.44 3.01 28.26
C MET A 274 18.10 1.72 28.78
N ALA A 275 18.48 0.81 27.89
CA ALA A 275 19.21 -0.41 28.27
C ALA A 275 20.60 -0.08 28.85
N LYS A 276 21.29 0.94 28.33
CA LYS A 276 22.58 1.39 28.88
C LYS A 276 22.45 2.18 30.19
N MET A 277 21.36 2.91 30.40
CA MET A 277 21.10 3.63 31.65
C MET A 277 20.75 2.68 32.81
N ASN A 278 20.09 1.55 32.53
CA ASN A 278 19.71 0.59 33.56
C ASN A 278 20.83 -0.40 33.94
N ASP A 279 21.71 -0.81 33.02
CA ASP A 279 22.62 -1.92 33.33
C ASP A 279 24.05 -1.54 33.75
N LYS A 280 24.60 -0.36 33.43
CA LYS A 280 25.98 0.02 33.86
C LYS A 280 26.20 1.55 33.95
N PRO A 281 26.65 2.11 35.09
CA PRO A 281 27.27 3.44 35.10
C PRO A 281 28.63 3.35 34.38
N MET A 282 28.68 3.69 33.09
CA MET A 282 29.93 3.75 32.33
C MET A 282 30.53 5.16 32.35
N ALA A 283 31.79 5.24 32.79
CA ALA A 283 32.57 6.46 32.93
C ALA A 283 33.15 7.04 31.62
N THR A 284 32.77 6.54 30.43
CA THR A 284 33.35 7.03 29.17
C THR A 284 32.35 7.05 28.03
N LEU A 285 32.04 8.29 27.61
CA LEU A 285 31.76 8.77 26.26
C LEU A 285 31.10 7.77 25.30
N PHE A 286 29.80 7.98 25.11
CA PHE A 286 29.09 7.83 23.85
C PHE A 286 30.04 7.83 22.64
N ASN A 287 29.86 6.88 21.71
CA ASN A 287 30.62 6.85 20.47
C ASN A 287 30.21 8.05 19.59
N TYR A 288 30.81 9.21 19.88
CA TYR A 288 30.68 10.47 19.14
C TYR A 288 30.99 10.29 17.66
N GLU A 289 31.75 9.24 17.32
CA GLU A 289 32.07 8.85 15.95
C GLU A 289 30.84 8.35 15.18
N PHE A 290 29.92 7.63 15.83
CA PHE A 290 28.68 7.16 15.21
C PHE A 290 27.68 8.29 15.00
N ILE A 291 27.51 9.18 15.99
CA ILE A 291 26.71 10.41 15.83
C ILE A 291 27.33 11.32 14.78
N GLY A 292 28.66 11.42 14.74
CA GLY A 292 29.41 12.16 13.73
C GLY A 292 29.16 11.62 12.32
N LEU A 293 29.27 10.32 12.12
CA LEU A 293 28.96 9.67 10.83
C LEU A 293 27.48 9.83 10.44
N TYR A 294 26.57 9.74 11.41
CA TYR A 294 25.14 9.96 11.18
C TYR A 294 24.85 11.41 10.77
N LEU A 295 25.44 12.40 11.43
CA LEU A 295 25.30 13.82 11.10
C LEU A 295 26.14 14.26 9.88
N GLN A 296 27.06 13.44 9.38
CA GLN A 296 27.77 13.75 8.13
C GLN A 296 26.92 13.48 6.89
N ASN A 297 25.87 12.66 7.00
CA ASN A 297 25.00 12.36 5.88
C ASN A 297 23.87 13.41 5.77
N PRO A 298 23.80 14.19 4.68
CA PRO A 298 22.80 15.27 4.53
C PRO A 298 21.35 14.78 4.59
N VAL A 299 21.09 13.52 4.23
CA VAL A 299 19.77 12.89 4.31
C VAL A 299 19.31 12.76 5.77
N ASN A 300 20.24 12.57 6.70
CA ASN A 300 19.92 12.36 8.10
C ASN A 300 19.48 13.63 8.82
N TYR A 301 19.86 14.83 8.32
CA TYR A 301 19.28 16.08 8.81
C TYR A 301 17.81 16.22 8.42
N LEU A 302 17.46 15.77 7.21
CA LEU A 302 16.08 15.75 6.73
C LEU A 302 15.25 14.77 7.58
N VAL A 303 15.82 13.59 7.88
CA VAL A 303 15.22 12.59 8.77
C VAL A 303 15.04 13.15 10.18
N LEU A 304 16.04 13.80 10.77
CA LEU A 304 15.95 14.44 12.09
C LEU A 304 14.84 15.52 12.13
N PHE A 305 14.78 16.36 11.10
CA PHE A 305 13.75 17.39 10.99
C PHE A 305 12.34 16.80 10.88
N LEU A 306 12.17 15.76 10.07
CA LEU A 306 10.91 15.03 9.93
C LEU A 306 10.52 14.28 11.21
N SER A 307 11.51 13.79 11.97
CA SER A 307 11.31 13.12 13.26
C SER A 307 10.77 14.09 14.32
N VAL A 308 11.34 15.29 14.41
CA VAL A 308 10.88 16.34 15.33
C VAL A 308 9.47 16.83 14.95
N LEU A 309 9.15 16.91 13.65
CA LEU A 309 7.80 17.23 13.20
C LEU A 309 6.79 16.11 13.52
N GLY A 310 7.21 14.85 13.41
CA GLY A 310 6.42 13.69 13.82
C GLY A 310 6.12 13.69 15.32
N ASP A 311 7.13 13.96 16.15
CA ASP A 311 6.98 14.06 17.61
C ASP A 311 6.14 15.27 18.02
N GLY A 312 6.29 16.42 17.37
CA GLY A 312 5.45 17.59 17.60
C GLY A 312 3.96 17.33 17.29
N TYR A 313 3.67 16.46 16.32
CA TYR A 313 2.32 16.03 15.98
C TYR A 313 1.75 15.02 17.00
N CYS A 314 2.59 14.12 17.53
CA CYS A 314 2.21 13.18 18.58
C CYS A 314 2.04 13.85 19.96
N LEU A 315 2.92 14.79 20.31
CA LEU A 315 2.87 15.55 21.57
C LEU A 315 1.78 16.62 21.56
N GLY A 316 1.40 17.16 20.40
CA GLY A 316 0.28 18.10 20.26
C GLY A 316 -1.10 17.52 20.60
N ARG A 317 -1.22 16.19 20.76
CA ARG A 317 -2.44 15.50 21.22
C ARG A 317 -2.33 14.84 22.60
N GLY A 318 -1.15 14.84 23.21
CA GLY A 318 -0.92 14.31 24.55
C GLY A 318 -0.76 15.44 25.56
N GLN A 319 -1.78 15.66 26.39
CA GLN A 319 -1.72 16.58 27.52
C GLN A 319 -0.50 16.31 28.42
N GLY A 320 0.17 17.39 28.80
CA GLY A 320 1.14 17.57 29.90
C GLY A 320 1.70 16.33 30.61
N PHE A 321 2.96 16.03 30.33
CA PHE A 321 3.85 15.44 31.33
C PHE A 321 4.65 16.56 32.00
N ILE A 322 4.21 16.94 33.20
CA ILE A 322 5.02 17.70 34.16
C ILE A 322 5.99 16.70 34.78
N ILE A 323 7.29 16.94 34.57
CA ILE A 323 8.37 16.23 35.26
C ILE A 323 8.50 16.86 36.65
N SER A 324 8.28 16.05 37.68
CA SER A 324 8.87 16.22 39.02
C SER A 324 9.64 14.97 39.35
#